data_AF-S6UQ97-F1
#
_entry.id   AF-S6UQ97-F1
#
_cell.length_a   1.000
_cell.length_b   1.000
_cell.length_c   1.000
_cell.angle_alpha   90.00
_cell.angle_beta   90.00
_cell.angle_gamma   90.00
#
_symmetry.space_group_name_H-M   'P 1'
#
loop_
_entity.id
_entity.type
_entity.pdbx_description
1 polymer ?
#
loop_
_entity_poly.entity_id
_entity_poly.type
_entity_poly.pdbx_seq_one_letter_code
_entity_poly.pdbx_strand_id
1 'polypeptide(L)' 'MMNLTQLVLASHNGGKLKELQAMLGGSVTLRSVSEFSLVEPEETGLSFVENAILKARNASRLSGLPALAD' A
#
# COMPACT_ATOMS: atom_id res chain seq x y z
N MET A 1 -14.26 -7.62 -15.06
CA MET A 1 -13.99 -6.58 -14.05
C MET A 1 -13.10 -7.22 -12.99
N MET A 2 -12.00 -6.59 -12.57
CA MET A 2 -11.14 -7.16 -11.51
C MET A 2 -11.91 -7.12 -10.18
N ASN A 3 -11.99 -8.27 -9.49
CA ASN A 3 -12.44 -8.31 -8.11
C ASN A 3 -11.28 -7.90 -7.20
N LEU A 4 -11.36 -6.71 -6.60
CA LEU A 4 -10.40 -6.22 -5.62
C LEU A 4 -10.64 -6.90 -4.27
N THR A 5 -10.19 -8.15 -4.13
CA THR A 5 -10.28 -8.89 -2.86
C THR A 5 -9.05 -8.66 -1.98
N GLN A 6 -7.92 -8.22 -2.56
CA GLN A 6 -6.68 -7.94 -1.85
C GLN A 6 -6.05 -6.62 -2.31
N LEU A 7 -5.50 -5.90 -1.35
CA LEU A 7 -4.74 -4.67 -1.55
C LEU A 7 -3.44 -4.73 -0.75
N VAL A 8 -2.36 -4.17 -1.29
CA VAL A 8 -1.16 -3.90 -0.50
C VAL A 8 -1.17 -2.46 0.00
N LEU A 9 -0.91 -2.26 1.29
CA LEU A 9 -0.65 -0.95 1.86
C LEU A 9 0.85 -0.65 1.79
N ALA A 10 1.21 0.42 1.08
CA ALA A 10 2.59 0.90 0.92
C ALA A 10 3.09 1.65 2.16
N SER A 11 2.95 1.04 3.34
CA SER A 11 3.42 1.59 4.61
C SER A 11 3.84 0.45 5.54
N HIS A 12 4.92 0.66 6.28
CA HIS A 12 5.38 -0.24 7.35
C HIS A 12 4.67 0.01 8.69
N ASN A 13 3.78 1.01 8.76
CA ASN A 13 3.07 1.36 9.98
C ASN A 13 1.91 0.38 10.24
N GLY A 14 2.11 -0.55 11.18
CA GLY A 14 1.09 -1.52 11.58
C GLY A 14 -0.17 -0.92 12.22
N GLY A 15 -0.08 0.27 12.83
CA GLY A 15 -1.26 1.00 13.32
C GLY A 15 -2.15 1.44 12.16
N LYS A 16 -1.53 2.04 11.14
CA LYS A 16 -2.21 2.48 9.91
C LYS A 16 -2.87 1.32 9.16
N LEU A 17 -2.21 0.16 9.09
CA LEU A 17 -2.79 -1.05 8.51
C LEU A 17 -4.09 -1.45 9.21
N LYS A 18 -4.11 -1.45 10.54
CA LYS A 18 -5.30 -1.82 11.34
C LYS A 18 -6.44 -0.82 11.14
N GLU A 19 -6.14 0.48 11.17
CA GLU A 19 -7.12 1.54 10.96
C GLU A 19 -7.77 1.44 9.56
N LEU A 20 -6.95 1.31 8.51
CA LEU A 20 -7.46 1.20 7.14
C LEU A 20 -8.21 -0.12 6.91
N GLN A 21 -7.78 -1.22 7.50
CA GLN A 21 -8.50 -2.49 7.41
C GLN A 21 -9.89 -2.39 8.07
N ALA A 22 -9.99 -1.68 9.20
CA ALA A 22 -11.28 -1.43 9.86
C ALA A 22 -12.20 -0.56 8.99
N MET A 23 -11.64 0.45 8.29
CA MET A 23 -12.40 1.33 7.39
C MET A 23 -12.89 0.61 6.13
N LEU A 24 -12.08 -0.26 5.53
CA LEU A 24 -12.44 -1.01 4.31
C LEU A 24 -13.37 -2.21 4.60
N GLY A 25 -13.45 -2.64 5.87
CA GLY A 25 -14.24 -3.79 6.27
C GLY A 25 -13.73 -5.11 5.70
N GLY A 26 -14.61 -6.12 5.64
CA GLY A 26 -14.24 -7.48 5.22
C GLY A 26 -14.21 -7.72 3.71
N SER A 27 -14.62 -6.73 2.89
CA SER A 27 -14.67 -6.88 1.43
C SER A 27 -13.29 -6.93 0.78
N VAL A 28 -12.27 -6.38 1.45
CA VAL A 28 -10.89 -6.33 0.99
C VAL A 28 -9.96 -6.71 2.12
N THR A 29 -9.00 -7.59 1.84
CA THR A 29 -7.89 -7.86 2.76
C THR A 29 -6.71 -6.95 2.45
N LEU A 30 -6.30 -6.13 3.42
CA LEU A 30 -5.07 -5.35 3.34
C LEU A 30 -3.87 -6.18 3.79
N ARG A 31 -2.82 -6.17 2.98
CA ARG A 31 -1.51 -6.75 3.28
C ARG A 31 -0.49 -5.64 3.45
N SER A 32 0.47 -5.83 4.34
CA SER A 32 1.55 -4.87 4.51
C SER A 32 2.61 -5.03 3.41
N VAL A 33 3.15 -3.93 2.89
CA VAL A 33 4.31 -3.99 1.98
C VAL A 33 5.53 -4.67 2.65
N SER A 34 5.60 -4.64 3.99
CA SER A 34 6.64 -5.33 4.77
C SER A 34 6.65 -6.86 4.58
N GLU A 35 5.57 -7.45 4.07
CA GLU A 35 5.52 -8.87 3.72
C GLU A 35 6.32 -9.20 2.44
N PHE A 36 6.65 -8.18 1.64
CA PHE A 36 7.30 -8.32 0.33
C PHE A 36 8.69 -7.67 0.28
N SER A 37 8.90 -6.58 1.03
CA SER A 37 10.19 -5.88 1.12
C SER A 37 10.27 -5.12 2.44
N LEU A 38 11.47 -5.03 3.02
CA LEU A 38 11.77 -4.13 4.16
C LEU A 38 12.44 -2.82 3.70
N VAL A 39 12.71 -2.68 2.41
CA VAL A 39 13.33 -1.49 1.84
C VAL A 39 12.23 -0.53 1.39
N GLU A 40 12.25 0.68 1.95
CA GLU A 40 11.37 1.77 1.53
C GLU A 40 11.81 2.38 0.20
N PRO A 41 10.88 2.74 -0.70
CA PRO A 41 11.23 3.42 -1.94
C PRO A 41 11.69 4.86 -1.67
N GLU A 42 12.53 5.41 -2.54
CA GLU A 42 12.87 6.83 -2.47
C GLU A 42 11.65 7.71 -2.78
N GLU A 43 11.42 8.70 -1.92
CA GLU A 43 10.39 9.73 -2.07
C GLU A 43 11.01 10.98 -2.72
N THR A 44 11.25 10.91 -4.03
CA THR A 44 11.90 11.98 -4.80
C THR A 44 10.93 13.02 -5.36
N GLY A 45 9.64 12.89 -5.08
CA GLY A 45 8.61 13.82 -5.52
C GLY A 45 8.70 15.16 -4.77
N LEU A 46 8.18 16.22 -5.40
CA LEU A 46 8.16 17.57 -4.82
C LEU A 46 6.83 17.88 -4.11
N SER A 47 5.91 16.92 -4.10
CA SER A 47 4.59 17.02 -3.50
C SER A 47 4.16 15.71 -2.84
N PHE A 48 3.22 15.80 -1.91
CA PHE A 48 2.66 14.62 -1.22
C PHE A 48 2.07 13.61 -2.20
N VAL A 49 1.32 14.08 -3.21
CA VAL A 49 0.70 13.20 -4.21
C VAL A 49 1.74 12.44 -5.04
N GLU A 50 2.87 13.07 -5.38
CA GLU A 50 3.94 12.39 -6.13
C GLU A 50 4.57 11.28 -5.29
N ASN A 51 4.85 11.55 -4.01
CA ASN A 51 5.42 10.56 -3.10
C ASN A 51 4.45 9.40 -2.80
N ALA A 52 3.16 9.69 -2.65
CA ALA A 52 2.12 8.67 -2.55
C ALA A 52 2.12 7.75 -3.78
N ILE A 53 2.19 8.32 -4.99
CA ILE A 53 2.24 7.56 -6.24
C ILE A 53 3.51 6.71 -6.34
N LEU A 54 4.68 7.24 -5.95
CA LEU A 54 5.94 6.49 -5.94
C LEU A 54 5.86 5.28 -4.99
N LYS A 55 5.36 5.49 -3.78
CA LYS A 55 5.14 4.42 -2.80
C LYS A 55 4.17 3.36 -3.30
N ALA A 56 3.00 3.76 -3.79
CA ALA A 56 1.99 2.84 -4.32
C ALA A 56 2.52 2.03 -5.50
N ARG A 57 3.23 2.68 -6.44
CA ARG A 57 3.83 2.01 -7.60
C ARG A 57 4.86 0.97 -7.19
N ASN A 58 5.75 1.31 -6.25
CA ASN A 58 6.75 0.37 -5.76
C ASN A 58 6.10 -0.83 -5.05
N ALA A 59 5.15 -0.59 -4.13
CA ALA A 59 4.45 -1.66 -3.42
C ALA A 59 3.67 -2.58 -4.38
N SER A 60 3.02 -2.00 -5.39
CA SER A 60 2.31 -2.78 -6.42
C SER A 60 3.28 -3.65 -7.22
N ARG A 61 4.43 -3.10 -7.63
CA ARG A 61 5.47 -3.84 -8.35
C ARG A 61 6.04 -5.00 -7.54
N LEU A 62 6.28 -4.82 -6.24
CA LEU A 62 6.84 -5.84 -5.36
C LEU A 62 5.84 -6.96 -5.04
N SER A 63 4.57 -6.60 -4.82
CA SER A 63 3.54 -7.55 -4.38
C SER A 63 2.78 -8.23 -5.53
N GLY A 64 2.75 -7.62 -6.71
CA GLY A 64 1.85 -8.01 -7.80
C GLY A 64 0.37 -7.66 -7.53
N LEU A 65 0.07 -6.94 -6.46
CA LEU A 65 -1.28 -6.55 -6.06
C LEU A 65 -1.56 -5.08 -6.40
N PRO A 66 -2.83 -4.67 -6.51
CA PRO A 66 -3.18 -3.25 -6.46
C PRO A 66 -2.75 -2.65 -5.11
N ALA A 67 -2.31 -1.38 -5.11
CA ALA A 67 -1.67 -0.76 -3.96
C ALA A 67 -2.35 0.54 -3.52
N LEU A 68 -2.32 0.79 -2.22
CA LEU A 68 -2.74 2.04 -1.58
C LEU A 68 -1.55 2.67 -0.87
N ALA A 69 -1.40 3.99 -0.96
CA ALA A 69 -0.39 4.78 -0.28
C ALA A 69 -0.97 6.13 0.17
N ASP A 70 -0.24 6.83 1.03
CA ASP A 70 -0.47 8.24 1.41
C ASP A 70 0.66 9.16 0.95
#